data_AF-A0A8H6BE45-F1
#
_entry.id   AF-A0A8H6BE45-F1
#
_cell.length_a   1.000
_cell.length_b   1.000
_cell.length_c   1.000
_cell.angle_alpha   90.00
_cell.angle_beta   90.00
_cell.angle_gamma   90.00
#
_symmetry.space_group_name_H-M   'P 1'
#
loop_
_entity.id
_entity.type
_entity.pdbx_description
1 polymer ?
#
loop_
_entity_poly.entity_id
_entity_poly.type
_entity_poly.pdbx_seq_one_letter_code
_entity_poly.pdbx_strand_id
1 'polypeptide(L)'
;MIVGGQKVETDPFPYSQAYAGYQFGTFAGQLGDGRVVNLFEVTNPNTGKVYELQLKGAGKTPFSRFADGKAVLRSSIREFVISESLNAIGIPSTRALAITALPKTYAQRGTTESCAIVCRMAPSWIRVGTFDLYRYRNDRQGLIALADYAIDHVFHGEKNLCKNFKSILGKSEILQQLGTLSKYDKLYLEIVCRNAEAVSYWQAYGFLNGVLNTDNTSILGLAMDFWPVFLYGLL
;
A
#
# COMPACT_ATOMS: atom_id res chain seq x y z
N MET A 1 15.41 10.29 14.57
CA MET A 1 14.73 10.07 15.86
C MET A 1 13.26 9.67 15.65
N ILE A 2 12.47 10.45 14.91
CA ILE A 2 11.07 10.13 14.56
C ILE A 2 10.98 8.87 13.67
N VAL A 3 11.69 8.85 12.54
CA VAL A 3 11.71 7.70 11.59
C VAL A 3 12.33 6.41 12.16
N GLY A 4 12.89 6.47 13.36
CA GLY A 4 13.40 5.31 14.10
C GLY A 4 12.48 4.87 15.25
N GLY A 5 11.29 5.47 15.37
CA GLY A 5 10.31 5.16 16.42
C GLY A 5 10.72 5.60 17.84
N GLN A 6 11.75 6.43 17.99
CA GLN A 6 12.24 6.87 19.30
C GLN A 6 11.52 8.12 19.84
N LYS A 7 10.91 8.90 18.93
CA LYS A 7 10.07 10.04 19.26
C LYS A 7 8.75 9.91 18.53
N VAL A 8 7.69 10.32 19.21
CA VAL A 8 6.32 10.33 18.71
C VAL A 8 5.88 11.78 18.64
N GLU A 9 5.45 12.21 17.46
CA GLU A 9 4.67 13.44 17.32
C GLU A 9 3.26 13.15 17.83
N THR A 10 2.68 14.05 18.62
CA THR A 10 1.33 13.87 19.16
C THR A 10 0.25 14.54 18.30
N ASP A 11 0.67 15.32 17.30
CA ASP A 11 -0.21 16.03 16.38
C ASP A 11 0.36 15.98 14.94
N PRO A 12 -0.22 15.16 14.04
CA PRO A 12 -1.27 14.19 14.31
C PRO A 12 -0.76 13.02 15.19
N PHE A 13 -1.66 12.44 15.98
CA PHE A 13 -1.32 11.26 16.77
C PHE A 13 -1.17 10.02 15.85
N PRO A 14 -0.13 9.18 16.02
CA PRO A 14 0.07 8.04 15.14
C PRO A 14 -1.05 7.02 15.26
N TYR A 15 -1.42 6.40 14.14
CA TYR A 15 -2.53 5.46 14.09
C TYR A 15 -2.22 4.21 13.26
N SER A 16 -2.98 3.15 13.48
CA SER A 16 -2.92 1.94 12.67
C SER A 16 -4.26 1.76 11.95
N GLN A 17 -4.23 1.45 10.66
CA GLN A 17 -5.44 1.28 9.86
C GLN A 17 -6.06 -0.09 10.10
N ALA A 18 -7.40 -0.13 10.20
CA ALA A 18 -8.16 -1.36 10.07
C ALA A 18 -8.50 -1.59 8.59
N TYR A 19 -8.35 -2.83 8.12
CA TYR A 19 -8.83 -3.27 6.81
C TYR A 19 -9.22 -4.76 6.90
N ALA A 20 -9.78 -5.33 5.85
CA ALA A 20 -10.04 -6.77 5.71
C ALA A 20 -9.37 -7.26 4.43
N GLY A 21 -9.64 -8.51 4.04
CA GLY A 21 -9.21 -9.00 2.75
C GLY A 21 -9.42 -10.49 2.53
N TYR A 22 -9.42 -10.86 1.27
CA TYR A 22 -9.25 -12.21 0.78
C TYR A 22 -7.77 -12.57 0.69
N GLN A 23 -7.38 -13.61 1.41
CA GLN A 23 -6.03 -14.18 1.40
C GLN A 23 -6.07 -15.55 0.73
N PHE A 24 -5.28 -15.73 -0.33
CA PHE A 24 -5.26 -16.99 -1.11
C PHE A 24 -6.66 -17.47 -1.51
N GLY A 25 -7.52 -16.55 -1.93
CA GLY A 25 -8.90 -16.84 -2.37
C GLY A 25 -9.92 -17.02 -1.25
N THR A 26 -9.53 -17.01 0.03
CA THR A 26 -10.45 -17.14 1.17
C THR A 26 -10.56 -15.84 1.94
N PHE A 27 -11.77 -15.45 2.34
CA PHE A 27 -11.97 -14.25 3.16
C PHE A 27 -11.36 -14.44 4.56
N ALA A 28 -10.43 -13.56 4.95
CA ALA A 28 -9.63 -13.68 6.17
C ALA A 28 -10.18 -12.86 7.37
N GLY A 29 -11.39 -12.31 7.23
CA GLY A 29 -11.99 -11.44 8.24
C GLY A 29 -11.28 -10.10 8.38
N GLN A 30 -11.46 -9.45 9.54
CA GLN A 30 -10.78 -8.20 9.86
C GLN A 30 -9.28 -8.42 10.05
N LEU A 31 -8.48 -7.72 9.25
CA LEU A 31 -7.04 -7.58 9.32
C LEU A 31 -6.70 -6.19 9.91
N GLY A 32 -5.70 -5.53 9.35
CA GLY A 32 -5.23 -4.21 9.77
C GLY A 32 -3.71 -4.16 9.84
N ASP A 33 -3.21 -2.97 10.14
CA ASP A 33 -1.80 -2.65 10.29
C ASP A 33 -1.22 -3.35 11.53
N GLY A 34 -0.98 -4.67 11.45
CA GLY A 34 -0.59 -5.50 12.59
C GLY A 34 0.85 -5.32 13.08
N ARG A 35 1.66 -4.56 12.33
CA ARG A 35 3.04 -4.18 12.69
C ARG A 35 3.42 -2.85 12.04
N VAL A 36 2.43 -2.02 11.76
CA VAL A 36 2.57 -0.77 11.02
C VAL A 36 1.90 0.35 11.80
N VAL A 37 2.55 1.50 11.84
CA VAL A 37 2.02 2.73 12.43
C VAL A 37 2.17 3.85 11.40
N ASN A 38 1.06 4.52 11.09
CA ASN A 38 1.00 5.72 10.27
C ASN A 38 1.37 6.90 11.15
N LEU A 39 2.26 7.75 10.65
CA LEU A 39 2.78 8.90 11.38
C LEU A 39 2.02 10.17 11.00
N PHE A 40 2.26 10.66 9.79
CA PHE A 40 1.75 11.90 9.25
C PHE A 40 2.00 11.95 7.75
N GLU A 41 1.45 12.97 7.10
CA GLU A 41 1.70 13.28 5.70
C GLU A 41 2.87 14.27 5.57
N VAL A 42 3.67 14.13 4.52
CA VAL A 42 4.71 15.09 4.15
C VAL A 42 4.55 15.49 2.69
N THR A 43 4.78 16.76 2.40
CA THR A 43 4.80 17.27 1.02
C THR A 43 6.24 17.40 0.56
N ASN A 44 6.57 16.79 -0.58
CA ASN A 44 7.85 17.00 -1.23
C ASN A 44 7.89 18.43 -1.79
N PRO A 45 8.78 19.32 -1.31
CA PRO A 45 8.74 20.75 -1.65
C PRO A 45 9.07 21.03 -3.13
N ASN A 46 9.82 20.14 -3.78
CA ASN A 46 10.24 20.33 -5.17
C ASN A 46 9.17 19.87 -6.17
N THR A 47 8.39 18.85 -5.81
CA THR A 47 7.42 18.21 -6.72
C THR A 47 5.96 18.48 -6.33
N GLY A 48 5.71 19.00 -5.13
CA GLY A 48 4.37 19.18 -4.57
C GLY A 48 3.67 17.86 -4.22
N LYS A 49 4.32 16.70 -4.40
CA LYS A 49 3.70 15.39 -4.11
C LYS A 49 3.58 15.16 -2.61
N VAL A 50 2.40 14.75 -2.18
CA VAL A 50 2.12 14.36 -0.79
C VAL A 50 2.40 12.87 -0.61
N TYR A 51 2.94 12.51 0.55
CA TYR A 51 3.22 11.14 0.95
C TYR A 51 2.79 10.89 2.40
N GLU A 52 2.01 9.84 2.62
CA GLU A 52 1.71 9.28 3.93
C GLU A 52 2.92 8.45 4.42
N LEU A 53 3.47 8.76 5.61
CA LEU A 53 4.60 8.04 6.20
C LEU A 53 4.15 6.95 7.17
N GLN A 54 4.74 5.77 7.03
CA GLN A 54 4.50 4.61 7.88
C GLN A 54 5.80 4.05 8.45
N LEU A 55 5.79 3.63 9.71
CA LEU A 55 6.82 2.79 10.31
C LEU A 55 6.33 1.35 10.37
N LYS A 56 7.10 0.43 9.78
CA LYS A 56 6.84 -1.01 9.84
C LYS A 56 7.88 -1.68 10.73
N GLY A 57 7.40 -2.45 11.71
CA GLY A 57 8.20 -3.09 12.74
C GLY A 57 8.39 -2.28 14.02
N ALA A 58 7.66 -1.17 14.18
CA ALA A 58 7.77 -0.28 15.35
C ALA A 58 7.15 -0.87 16.63
N GLY A 59 6.36 -1.94 16.53
CA GLY A 59 5.75 -2.59 17.68
C GLY A 59 4.36 -3.15 17.39
N LYS A 60 3.72 -3.63 18.46
CA LYS A 60 2.35 -4.14 18.40
C LYS A 60 1.34 -3.03 18.21
N THR A 61 0.24 -3.38 17.59
CA THR A 61 -0.94 -2.55 17.36
C THR A 61 -2.19 -3.36 17.75
N PRO A 62 -3.38 -2.75 17.82
CA PRO A 62 -4.63 -3.49 18.01
C PRO A 62 -4.87 -4.57 16.94
N PHE A 63 -4.18 -4.50 15.80
CA PHE A 63 -4.33 -5.41 14.67
C PHE A 63 -3.23 -6.48 14.60
N SER A 64 -2.31 -6.54 15.57
CA SER A 64 -1.22 -7.52 15.59
C SER A 64 -1.68 -8.97 15.71
N ARG A 65 -2.92 -9.21 16.13
CA ARG A 65 -3.44 -10.55 16.47
C ARG A 65 -2.45 -11.23 17.43
N PHE A 66 -1.87 -12.37 17.03
CA PHE A 66 -0.90 -13.14 17.80
C PHE A 66 0.57 -12.77 17.51
N ALA A 67 0.83 -11.88 16.55
CA ALA A 67 2.18 -11.53 16.12
C ALA A 67 2.89 -10.56 17.09
N ASP A 68 4.22 -10.49 16.99
CA ASP A 68 5.08 -9.68 17.84
C ASP A 68 5.14 -8.18 17.47
N GLY A 69 4.55 -7.78 16.34
CA GLY A 69 4.60 -6.40 15.84
C GLY A 69 5.96 -5.99 15.27
N LYS A 70 6.91 -6.93 15.11
CA LYS A 70 8.29 -6.64 14.72
C LYS A 70 8.57 -6.99 13.25
N ALA A 71 9.50 -6.24 12.65
CA ALA A 71 10.12 -6.58 11.37
C ALA A 71 11.58 -6.98 11.61
N VAL A 72 12.05 -8.01 10.90
CA VAL A 72 13.46 -8.45 10.99
C VAL A 72 14.30 -7.65 10.00
N LEU A 73 15.60 -7.52 10.28
CA LEU A 73 16.52 -6.72 9.47
C LEU A 73 16.55 -7.19 8.02
N ARG A 74 16.62 -8.50 7.80
CA ARG A 74 16.61 -9.12 6.46
C ARG A 74 15.37 -8.75 5.64
N SER A 75 14.17 -8.82 6.23
CA SER A 75 12.94 -8.44 5.53
C SER A 75 12.88 -6.93 5.26
N SER A 76 13.43 -6.12 6.17
CA SER A 76 13.44 -4.66 6.05
C SER A 76 14.40 -4.20 4.94
N ILE A 77 15.58 -4.83 4.83
CA ILE A 77 16.52 -4.60 3.72
C ILE A 77 15.87 -4.98 2.39
N ARG A 78 15.22 -6.15 2.31
CA ARG A 78 14.55 -6.59 1.09
C ARG A 78 13.46 -5.62 0.65
N GLU A 79 12.61 -5.18 1.58
CA GLU A 79 11.55 -4.19 1.29
C GLU A 79 12.14 -2.87 0.78
N PHE A 80 13.22 -2.39 1.39
CA PHE A 80 13.91 -1.17 0.93
C PHE A 80 14.51 -1.33 -0.47
N VAL A 81 15.31 -2.39 -0.68
CA VAL A 81 15.97 -2.60 -1.98
C VAL A 81 14.94 -2.74 -3.09
N ILE A 82 13.90 -3.55 -2.90
CA ILE A 82 12.93 -3.83 -3.97
C ILE A 82 12.05 -2.61 -4.25
N SER A 83 11.57 -1.90 -3.23
CA SER A 83 10.77 -0.70 -3.43
C SER A 83 11.52 0.36 -4.24
N GLU A 84 12.78 0.60 -3.90
CA GLU A 84 13.60 1.61 -4.56
C GLU A 84 14.10 1.15 -5.93
N SER A 85 14.40 -0.14 -6.11
CA SER A 85 14.73 -0.72 -7.42
C SER A 85 13.57 -0.62 -8.40
N LEU A 86 12.35 -0.99 -8.00
CA LEU A 86 11.15 -0.87 -8.83
C LEU A 86 10.92 0.59 -9.24
N ASN A 87 11.00 1.52 -8.28
CA ASN A 87 10.88 2.94 -8.57
C ASN A 87 11.97 3.43 -9.54
N ALA A 88 13.22 2.98 -9.40
CA ALA A 88 14.32 3.40 -10.27
C ALA A 88 14.14 2.96 -11.73
N ILE A 89 13.50 1.81 -11.97
CA ILE A 89 13.17 1.32 -13.32
C ILE A 89 11.79 1.78 -13.81
N GLY A 90 11.12 2.68 -13.08
CA GLY A 90 9.85 3.27 -13.48
C GLY A 90 8.60 2.45 -13.16
N ILE A 91 8.73 1.33 -12.43
CA ILE A 91 7.57 0.53 -12.01
C ILE A 91 6.91 1.20 -10.79
N PRO A 92 5.59 1.50 -10.85
CA PRO A 92 4.87 2.08 -9.72
C PRO A 92 4.99 1.22 -8.46
N SER A 93 5.56 1.81 -7.42
CA SER A 93 5.85 1.13 -6.16
C SER A 93 5.70 2.09 -4.99
N THR A 94 5.33 1.55 -3.84
CA THR A 94 5.60 2.21 -2.55
C THR A 94 7.10 2.46 -2.41
N ARG A 95 7.47 3.45 -1.59
CA ARG A 95 8.87 3.89 -1.44
C ARG A 95 9.37 3.58 -0.05
N ALA A 96 10.68 3.39 0.09
CA ALA A 96 11.33 3.22 1.38
C ALA A 96 12.28 4.40 1.64
N LEU A 97 12.07 5.06 2.77
CA LEU A 97 12.81 6.26 3.15
C LEU A 97 14.04 5.93 3.99
N ALA A 98 13.92 5.02 4.95
CA ALA A 98 15.00 4.68 5.87
C ALA A 98 14.85 3.30 6.50
N ILE A 99 15.98 2.71 6.91
CA ILE A 99 16.03 1.55 7.81
C ILE A 99 16.73 1.95 9.09
N THR A 100 16.10 1.66 10.23
CA THR A 100 16.72 1.79 11.56
C THR A 100 16.98 0.39 12.11
N ALA A 101 18.26 0.02 12.24
CA ALA A 101 18.64 -1.26 12.84
C ALA A 101 18.39 -1.26 14.35
N LEU A 102 17.86 -2.38 14.87
CA LEU A 102 17.64 -2.60 16.29
C LEU A 102 18.48 -3.80 16.77
N PRO A 103 19.81 -3.65 16.92
CA PRO A 103 20.72 -4.77 17.14
C PRO A 103 20.50 -5.51 18.46
N LYS A 104 19.82 -4.89 19.43
CA LYS A 104 19.49 -5.47 20.74
C LYS A 104 18.04 -5.99 20.80
N THR A 105 17.28 -5.91 19.71
CA THR A 105 15.90 -6.37 19.65
C THR A 105 15.82 -7.56 18.72
N TYR A 106 15.30 -8.68 19.23
CA TYR A 106 15.19 -9.92 18.48
C TYR A 106 13.72 -10.33 18.30
N ALA A 107 13.47 -11.09 17.24
CA ALA A 107 12.19 -11.71 16.93
C ALA A 107 12.41 -13.15 16.50
N GLN A 108 11.54 -14.05 16.95
CA GLN A 108 11.58 -15.45 16.55
C GLN A 108 10.90 -15.60 15.18
N ARG A 109 11.64 -16.11 14.20
CA ARG A 109 11.11 -16.58 12.90
C ARG A 109 11.54 -18.05 12.77
N GLY A 110 12.01 -18.46 11.59
CA GLY A 110 12.69 -19.77 11.47
C GLY A 110 13.92 -19.86 12.38
N THR A 111 14.61 -18.73 12.56
CA THR A 111 15.69 -18.54 13.54
C THR A 111 15.46 -17.25 14.32
N THR A 112 16.25 -17.04 15.39
CA THR A 112 16.32 -15.75 16.07
C THR A 112 16.99 -14.73 15.15
N GLU A 113 16.26 -13.70 14.74
CA GLU A 113 16.77 -12.66 13.84
C GLU A 113 16.75 -11.29 14.54
N SER A 114 17.75 -10.45 14.26
CA SER A 114 17.76 -9.06 14.71
C SER A 114 16.66 -8.25 14.01
N CYS A 115 16.07 -7.32 14.75
CA CYS A 115 14.97 -6.50 14.25
C CYS A 115 15.45 -5.22 13.59
N ALA A 116 14.56 -4.63 12.82
CA ALA A 116 14.71 -3.28 12.29
C ALA A 116 13.33 -2.62 12.15
N ILE A 117 13.35 -1.30 11.99
CA ILE A 117 12.19 -0.50 11.58
C ILE A 117 12.46 -0.01 10.16
N VAL A 118 11.51 -0.22 9.25
CA VAL A 118 11.52 0.42 7.93
C VAL A 118 10.53 1.57 7.91
N CYS A 119 11.02 2.76 7.58
CA CYS A 119 10.20 3.93 7.29
C CYS A 119 9.86 3.90 5.81
N ARG A 120 8.58 3.79 5.50
CA ARG A 120 8.03 3.66 4.14
C ARG A 120 7.04 4.77 3.87
N MET A 121 6.87 5.10 2.60
CA MET A 121 6.01 6.21 2.18
C MET A 121 5.28 5.89 0.88
N ALA A 122 4.04 6.37 0.77
CA ALA A 122 3.20 6.24 -0.42
C ALA A 122 2.25 7.43 -0.50
N PRO A 123 1.73 7.79 -1.69
CA PRO A 123 0.71 8.84 -1.78
C PRO A 123 -0.57 8.49 -1.02
N SER A 124 -0.92 7.20 -0.93
CA SER A 124 -1.91 6.69 0.00
C SER A 124 -1.70 5.21 0.29
N TRP A 125 -2.08 4.79 1.50
CA TRP A 125 -2.05 3.39 1.93
C TRP A 125 -3.41 2.67 1.78
N ILE A 126 -4.42 3.30 1.17
CA ILE A 126 -5.71 2.65 0.90
C ILE A 126 -5.52 1.45 -0.05
N ARG A 127 -6.18 0.35 0.32
CA ARG A 127 -6.09 -0.94 -0.35
C ARG A 127 -7.47 -1.38 -0.82
N VAL A 128 -7.53 -2.33 -1.75
CA VAL A 128 -8.80 -3.01 -2.07
C VAL A 128 -9.41 -3.61 -0.80
N GLY A 129 -8.58 -4.23 0.05
CA GLY A 129 -8.99 -4.75 1.36
C GLY A 129 -9.58 -3.72 2.34
N THR A 130 -9.32 -2.42 2.15
CA THR A 130 -9.97 -1.36 2.93
C THR A 130 -11.46 -1.29 2.60
N PHE A 131 -11.85 -1.49 1.34
CA PHE A 131 -13.25 -1.56 0.91
C PHE A 131 -13.91 -2.87 1.37
N ASP A 132 -13.16 -3.98 1.38
CA ASP A 132 -13.65 -5.27 1.89
C ASP A 132 -14.09 -5.18 3.35
N LEU A 133 -13.45 -4.34 4.18
CA LEU A 133 -13.83 -4.17 5.58
C LEU A 133 -15.24 -3.61 5.74
N TYR A 134 -15.54 -2.52 5.01
CA TYR A 134 -16.86 -1.89 5.06
C TYR A 134 -17.94 -2.81 4.48
N ARG A 135 -17.61 -3.53 3.39
CA ARG A 135 -18.51 -4.55 2.83
C ARG A 135 -18.80 -5.67 3.83
N TYR A 136 -17.78 -6.20 4.49
CA TYR A 136 -17.92 -7.25 5.49
C TYR A 136 -18.78 -6.84 6.69
N ARG A 137 -18.69 -5.56 7.10
CA ARG A 137 -19.48 -5.01 8.20
C ARG A 137 -20.90 -4.61 7.80
N ASN A 138 -21.29 -4.77 6.54
CA ASN A 138 -22.52 -4.22 5.96
C ASN A 138 -22.66 -2.71 6.18
N ASP A 139 -21.53 -2.00 6.24
CA ASP A 139 -21.48 -0.55 6.46
C ASP A 139 -21.45 0.19 5.11
N ARG A 140 -22.64 0.41 4.56
CA ARG A 140 -22.79 1.11 3.28
C ARG A 140 -22.38 2.58 3.35
N GLN A 141 -22.61 3.25 4.49
CA GLN A 141 -22.27 4.66 4.65
C GLN A 141 -20.76 4.84 4.69
N GLY A 142 -20.05 4.01 5.45
CA GLY A 142 -18.59 3.99 5.47
C GLY A 142 -17.98 3.63 4.11
N LEU A 143 -18.59 2.72 3.35
CA LEU A 143 -18.15 2.41 2.00
C LEU A 143 -18.26 3.61 1.05
N ILE A 144 -19.37 4.35 1.11
CA ILE A 144 -19.56 5.58 0.32
C ILE A 144 -18.56 6.65 0.76
N ALA A 145 -18.39 6.86 2.07
CA ALA A 145 -17.45 7.84 2.61
C ALA A 145 -16.00 7.51 2.20
N LEU A 146 -15.61 6.24 2.21
CA LEU A 146 -14.29 5.80 1.73
C LEU A 146 -14.11 6.06 0.23
N ALA A 147 -15.15 5.79 -0.58
CA ALA A 147 -15.09 6.03 -2.01
C ALA A 147 -14.98 7.53 -2.32
N ASP A 148 -15.77 8.37 -1.63
CA ASP A 148 -15.70 9.82 -1.73
C ASP A 148 -14.33 10.35 -1.30
N TYR A 149 -13.81 9.86 -0.18
CA TYR A 149 -12.45 10.20 0.27
C TYR A 149 -11.39 9.83 -0.76
N ALA A 150 -11.48 8.63 -1.34
CA ALA A 150 -10.55 8.20 -2.37
C ALA A 150 -10.62 9.12 -3.60
N ILE A 151 -11.83 9.46 -4.08
CA ILE A 151 -12.02 10.36 -5.22
C ILE A 151 -11.42 11.73 -4.91
N ASP A 152 -11.81 12.34 -3.79
CA ASP A 152 -11.51 13.75 -3.52
C ASP A 152 -10.07 13.97 -3.04
N HIS A 153 -9.55 13.08 -2.19
CA HIS A 153 -8.23 13.26 -1.56
C HIS A 153 -7.13 12.42 -2.18
N VAL A 154 -7.40 11.18 -2.59
CA VAL A 154 -6.36 10.29 -3.14
C VAL A 154 -6.19 10.48 -4.65
N PHE A 155 -7.28 10.65 -5.39
CA PHE A 155 -7.26 10.92 -6.83
C PHE A 155 -7.38 12.42 -7.16
N HIS A 156 -7.52 13.27 -6.14
CA HIS A 156 -7.61 14.73 -6.26
C HIS A 156 -8.79 15.23 -7.10
N GLY A 157 -9.94 14.56 -6.98
CA GLY A 157 -11.23 14.91 -7.58
C GLY A 157 -11.58 14.11 -8.84
N GLU A 158 -12.87 13.96 -9.09
CA GLU A 158 -13.43 13.14 -10.19
C GLU A 158 -12.85 13.48 -11.58
N LYS A 159 -12.56 14.76 -11.83
CA LYS A 159 -11.96 15.23 -13.10
C LYS A 159 -10.60 14.62 -13.43
N ASN A 160 -9.91 14.06 -12.43
CA ASN A 160 -8.60 13.43 -12.58
C ASN A 160 -8.69 11.92 -12.82
N LEU A 161 -9.86 11.33 -12.63
CA LEU A 161 -10.10 9.92 -12.97
C LEU A 161 -10.18 9.76 -14.49
N CYS A 162 -9.80 8.57 -14.97
CA CYS A 162 -9.99 8.12 -16.34
C CYS A 162 -9.20 8.90 -17.42
N LYS A 163 -8.29 9.82 -17.04
CA LYS A 163 -7.57 10.69 -17.99
C LYS A 163 -6.76 9.93 -19.05
N ASN A 164 -6.19 8.80 -18.67
CA ASN A 164 -5.30 8.01 -19.53
C ASN A 164 -5.96 6.74 -20.08
N PHE A 165 -7.27 6.58 -19.97
CA PHE A 165 -7.92 5.33 -20.38
C PHE A 165 -7.83 5.05 -21.87
N LYS A 166 -7.74 6.06 -22.71
CA LYS A 166 -7.64 5.85 -24.16
C LYS A 166 -6.35 5.09 -24.54
N SER A 167 -5.24 5.32 -23.83
CA SER A 167 -3.99 4.58 -24.08
C SER A 167 -4.03 3.16 -23.52
N ILE A 168 -4.78 2.92 -22.43
CA ILE A 168 -4.85 1.63 -21.74
C ILE A 168 -5.92 0.71 -22.36
N LEU A 169 -7.12 1.24 -22.58
CA LEU A 169 -8.30 0.49 -23.04
C LEU A 169 -8.42 0.44 -24.57
N GLY A 170 -7.56 1.16 -25.31
CA GLY A 170 -7.49 1.12 -26.76
C GLY A 170 -8.82 1.48 -27.44
N LYS A 171 -9.47 0.49 -28.07
CA LYS A 171 -10.77 0.63 -28.75
C LYS A 171 -11.95 0.03 -27.97
N SER A 172 -11.80 -0.18 -26.66
CA SER A 172 -12.87 -0.75 -25.83
C SER A 172 -14.16 0.06 -25.92
N GLU A 173 -15.30 -0.63 -26.02
CA GLU A 173 -16.64 -0.03 -26.08
C GLU A 173 -16.94 0.86 -24.87
N ILE A 174 -16.33 0.55 -23.71
CA ILE A 174 -16.53 1.34 -22.48
C ILE A 174 -16.07 2.79 -22.61
N LEU A 175 -15.15 3.08 -23.54
CA LEU A 175 -14.71 4.45 -23.83
C LEU A 175 -15.86 5.31 -24.38
N GLN A 176 -16.82 4.72 -25.09
CA GLN A 176 -18.00 5.42 -25.62
C GLN A 176 -19.01 5.75 -24.51
N GLN A 177 -18.96 5.01 -23.39
CA GLN A 177 -19.90 5.13 -22.27
C GLN A 177 -19.33 5.98 -21.11
N LEU A 178 -18.09 6.48 -21.20
CA LEU A 178 -17.45 7.23 -20.11
C LEU A 178 -18.28 8.41 -19.59
N GLY A 179 -19.03 9.09 -20.48
CA GLY A 179 -19.89 10.21 -20.13
C GLY A 179 -21.12 9.82 -19.30
N THR A 180 -21.54 8.56 -19.32
CA THR A 180 -22.72 8.06 -18.60
C THR A 180 -22.39 7.41 -17.27
N LEU A 181 -21.10 7.23 -16.97
CA LEU A 181 -20.63 6.58 -15.75
C LEU A 181 -20.79 7.49 -14.53
N SER A 182 -21.19 6.90 -13.40
CA SER A 182 -21.14 7.59 -12.11
C SER A 182 -19.69 7.84 -11.67
N LYS A 183 -19.48 8.73 -10.70
CA LYS A 183 -18.15 8.95 -10.11
C LYS A 183 -17.54 7.67 -9.50
N TYR A 184 -18.38 6.75 -9.01
CA TYR A 184 -17.93 5.49 -8.44
C TYR A 184 -17.54 4.47 -9.50
N ASP A 185 -18.25 4.44 -10.64
CA ASP A 185 -17.85 3.61 -11.79
C ASP A 185 -16.50 4.08 -12.34
N LYS A 186 -16.31 5.40 -12.43
CA LYS A 186 -15.02 6.00 -12.83
C LYS A 186 -13.90 5.65 -11.84
N LEU A 187 -14.16 5.74 -10.53
CA LEU A 187 -13.21 5.33 -9.49
C LEU A 187 -12.81 3.85 -9.67
N TYR A 188 -13.79 2.96 -9.81
CA TYR A 188 -13.55 1.54 -10.00
C TYR A 188 -12.70 1.27 -11.24
N LEU A 189 -13.06 1.85 -12.38
CA LEU A 189 -12.29 1.70 -13.61
C LEU A 189 -10.87 2.26 -13.49
N GLU A 190 -10.67 3.36 -12.74
CA GLU A 190 -9.35 3.96 -12.54
C GLU A 190 -8.44 2.99 -11.78
N ILE A 191 -8.98 2.39 -10.71
CA ILE A 191 -8.29 1.37 -9.92
C ILE A 191 -7.94 0.15 -10.78
N VAL A 192 -8.89 -0.31 -11.61
CA VAL A 192 -8.69 -1.45 -12.53
C VAL A 192 -7.57 -1.14 -13.52
N CYS A 193 -7.62 0.02 -14.20
CA CYS A 193 -6.64 0.38 -15.22
C CYS A 193 -5.23 0.52 -14.63
N ARG A 194 -5.09 1.16 -13.45
CA ARG A 194 -3.81 1.28 -12.76
C ARG A 194 -3.23 -0.05 -12.35
N ASN A 195 -4.06 -0.97 -11.85
CA ASN A 195 -3.59 -2.31 -11.50
C ASN A 195 -3.25 -3.15 -12.74
N ALA A 196 -4.00 -3.00 -13.84
CA ALA A 196 -3.66 -3.66 -15.10
C ALA A 196 -2.30 -3.19 -15.65
N GLU A 197 -2.04 -1.87 -15.58
CA GLU A 197 -0.74 -1.30 -15.95
C GLU A 197 0.38 -1.76 -15.00
N ALA A 198 0.15 -1.77 -13.69
CA ALA A 198 1.14 -2.28 -12.73
C ALA A 198 1.51 -3.73 -13.02
N VAL A 199 0.51 -4.60 -13.23
CA VAL A 199 0.72 -6.01 -13.57
C VAL A 199 1.43 -6.16 -14.92
N SER A 200 1.14 -5.32 -15.91
CA SER A 200 1.83 -5.39 -17.21
C SER A 200 3.32 -5.10 -17.07
N TYR A 201 3.71 -4.09 -16.29
CA TYR A 201 5.11 -3.85 -15.93
C TYR A 201 5.73 -5.05 -15.22
N TRP A 202 5.01 -5.66 -14.28
CA TRP A 202 5.54 -6.80 -13.54
C TRP A 202 5.83 -7.99 -14.45
N GLN A 203 4.94 -8.28 -15.40
CA GLN A 203 5.18 -9.33 -16.40
C GLN A 203 6.35 -8.98 -17.32
N ALA A 204 6.42 -7.73 -17.80
CA ALA A 204 7.46 -7.29 -18.73
C ALA A 204 8.87 -7.33 -18.12
N TYR A 205 9.00 -7.03 -16.82
CA TYR A 205 10.28 -6.97 -16.11
C TYR A 205 10.55 -8.20 -15.23
N GLY A 206 9.71 -9.24 -15.29
CA GLY A 206 9.91 -10.46 -14.50
C GLY A 206 9.84 -10.23 -12.98
N PHE A 207 9.02 -9.28 -12.53
CA PHE A 207 8.73 -9.05 -11.11
C PHE A 207 7.59 -9.94 -10.64
N LEU A 208 7.83 -10.73 -9.62
CA LEU A 208 6.86 -11.60 -8.96
C LEU A 208 6.62 -11.09 -7.55
N ASN A 209 5.43 -10.51 -7.31
CA ASN A 209 5.05 -10.01 -5.98
C ASN A 209 4.90 -11.15 -4.94
N GLY A 210 4.40 -12.31 -5.40
CA GLY A 210 4.23 -13.52 -4.58
C GLY A 210 2.99 -13.55 -3.68
N VAL A 211 2.47 -12.42 -3.21
CA VAL A 211 1.27 -12.37 -2.32
C VAL A 211 0.30 -11.26 -2.74
N LEU A 212 -0.39 -11.49 -3.86
CA LEU A 212 -1.43 -10.61 -4.37
C LEU A 212 -2.80 -10.88 -3.74
N ASN A 213 -2.84 -10.73 -2.41
CA ASN A 213 -4.09 -10.69 -1.68
C ASN A 213 -4.72 -9.28 -1.81
N THR A 214 -6.04 -9.17 -1.68
CA THR A 214 -6.76 -7.88 -1.72
C THR A 214 -6.26 -6.87 -0.67
N ASP A 215 -5.79 -7.34 0.49
CA ASP A 215 -5.15 -6.53 1.53
C ASP A 215 -3.73 -6.08 1.18
N ASN A 216 -3.16 -6.53 0.06
CA ASN A 216 -1.87 -6.07 -0.48
C ASN A 216 -2.04 -5.37 -1.84
N THR A 217 -3.27 -5.12 -2.29
CA THR A 217 -3.54 -4.46 -3.58
C THR A 217 -3.85 -2.98 -3.34
N SER A 218 -2.94 -2.10 -3.76
CA SER A 218 -3.13 -0.65 -3.69
C SER A 218 -4.20 -0.18 -4.69
N ILE A 219 -5.05 0.76 -4.27
CA ILE A 219 -5.98 1.42 -5.20
C ILE A 219 -5.28 2.31 -6.23
N LEU A 220 -4.02 2.67 -5.97
CA LEU A 220 -3.19 3.48 -6.87
C LEU A 220 -2.38 2.64 -7.87
N GLY A 221 -2.50 1.31 -7.84
CA GLY A 221 -1.69 0.40 -8.67
C GLY A 221 -0.22 0.36 -8.24
N LEU A 222 0.08 0.59 -6.97
CA LEU A 222 1.45 0.53 -6.44
C LEU A 222 1.80 -0.89 -6.01
N ALA A 223 3.00 -1.35 -6.39
CA ALA A 223 3.62 -2.51 -5.76
C ALA A 223 3.87 -2.22 -4.27
N MET A 224 3.42 -3.11 -3.39
CA MET A 224 3.52 -2.96 -1.94
C MET A 224 3.68 -4.30 -1.22
N ASP A 225 4.09 -4.22 0.05
CA ASP A 225 4.25 -5.35 0.99
C ASP A 225 5.14 -6.50 0.46
N PHE A 226 6.41 -6.17 0.26
CA PHE A 226 7.46 -7.02 -0.32
C PHE A 226 7.92 -8.17 0.60
N TRP A 227 7.10 -9.21 0.74
CA TRP A 227 7.43 -10.40 1.55
C TRP A 227 8.11 -11.52 0.74
N PRO A 228 7.45 -12.54 0.14
CA PRO A 228 8.12 -13.50 -0.74
C PRO A 228 8.11 -12.96 -2.16
N VAL A 229 9.02 -12.03 -2.45
CA VAL A 229 9.13 -11.36 -3.73
C VAL A 229 10.35 -11.83 -4.49
N PHE A 230 10.23 -11.91 -5.81
CA PHE A 230 11.31 -12.28 -6.70
C PHE A 230 11.36 -11.29 -7.87
N LEU A 231 12.57 -10.89 -8.28
CA LEU A 231 12.80 -10.06 -9.45
C LEU A 231 13.89 -10.73 -10.28
N TYR A 232 13.55 -11.12 -11.51
CA TYR A 232 14.47 -11.85 -12.39
C TYR A 232 15.74 -11.01 -12.67
N GLY A 233 16.92 -11.54 -12.35
CA GLY A 233 18.21 -10.87 -12.59
C GLY A 233 18.70 -9.90 -11.50
N LEU A 234 18.00 -9.78 -10.36
CA LEU A 234 18.42 -8.93 -9.22
C LEU A 234 18.74 -9.68 -7.93
N LEU A 235 18.91 -11.01 -8.00
CA LEU A 235 19.41 -11.90 -6.94
C LEU A 235 20.18 -13.07 -7.55
#